data_AF-A0A6N7YVE8-F1
#
_entry.id   AF-A0A6N7YVE8-F1
#
_cell.length_a   1.000
_cell.length_b   1.000
_cell.length_c   1.000
_cell.angle_alpha   90.00
_cell.angle_beta   90.00
_cell.angle_gamma   90.00
#
_symmetry.space_group_name_H-M   'P 1'
#
loop_
_entity.id
_entity.type
_entity.pdbx_description
1 polymer ?
#
loop_
_entity_poly.entity_id
_entity_poly.type
_entity_poly.pdbx_seq_one_letter_code
_entity_poly.pdbx_strand_id
1 'polypeptide(L)'
;MSTATTPITGTWTIDAVHSSVGFSVKHIVSRFRAGFEQVEGSFDADAGVLVGRAPVESIDVTQPDFRGHLLSPDFFDVANHPTIDFVSRELTLSPDGTATATGELTLLGVTKPVVATGEYTETTEGPAGTIFGLELEAKVDRHDFGLSWNMEAPGGRKVVGDEVTITVSLELLQQA
;
A
#
# COMPACT_ATOMS: atom_id res chain seq x y z
N MET A 1 -10.41 32.82 2.83
CA MET A 1 -10.53 32.62 1.36
C MET A 1 -10.56 31.12 1.18
N SER A 2 -11.72 30.52 0.91
CA SER A 2 -11.80 29.09 0.61
C SER A 2 -11.26 28.90 -0.80
N THR A 3 -10.09 28.30 -0.95
CA THR A 3 -9.63 27.83 -2.26
C THR A 3 -10.60 26.74 -2.70
N ALA A 4 -11.25 26.93 -3.85
CA ALA A 4 -12.10 25.92 -4.44
C ALA A 4 -11.19 24.93 -5.15
N THR A 5 -11.04 23.73 -4.61
CA THR A 5 -10.35 22.62 -5.26
C THR A 5 -11.17 22.18 -6.47
N THR A 6 -10.52 22.05 -7.63
CA THR A 6 -11.16 21.45 -8.81
C THR A 6 -11.36 19.95 -8.56
N PRO A 7 -12.58 19.41 -8.73
CA PRO A 7 -12.81 17.98 -8.55
C PRO A 7 -11.97 17.16 -9.52
N ILE A 8 -11.28 16.15 -9.00
CA ILE A 8 -10.63 15.12 -9.82
C ILE A 8 -11.73 14.24 -10.41
N THR A 9 -11.71 14.04 -11.73
CA THR A 9 -12.75 13.29 -12.49
C THR A 9 -12.09 12.37 -13.52
N GLY A 10 -12.86 11.43 -14.05
CA GLY A 10 -12.38 10.45 -15.03
C GLY A 10 -11.50 9.35 -14.45
N THR A 11 -10.83 8.60 -15.34
CA THR A 11 -10.00 7.45 -14.97
C THR A 11 -8.52 7.81 -14.96
N TRP A 12 -7.80 7.30 -13.97
CA TRP A 12 -6.38 7.55 -13.76
C TRP A 12 -5.65 6.22 -13.59
N THR A 13 -4.47 6.08 -14.17
CA THR A 13 -3.63 4.86 -14.03
C THR A 13 -2.45 5.18 -13.14
N ILE A 14 -2.08 4.25 -12.26
CA ILE A 14 -0.88 4.37 -11.43
C ILE A 14 0.36 4.38 -12.33
N ASP A 15 1.21 5.39 -12.19
CA ASP A 15 2.53 5.39 -12.78
C ASP A 15 3.45 4.49 -11.95
N ALA A 16 3.77 3.31 -12.49
CA ALA A 16 4.62 2.33 -11.83
C ALA A 16 6.06 2.83 -11.57
N VAL A 17 6.53 3.86 -12.27
CA VAL A 17 7.90 4.39 -12.11
C VAL A 17 8.02 5.31 -10.90
N HIS A 18 6.97 6.08 -10.61
CA HIS A 18 6.97 7.10 -9.54
C HIS A 18 6.09 6.70 -8.35
N SER A 19 5.60 5.46 -8.32
CA SER A 19 4.75 4.93 -7.26
C SER A 19 5.45 3.83 -6.47
N SER A 20 5.14 3.73 -5.17
CA SER A 20 5.68 2.71 -4.30
C SER A 20 4.70 2.31 -3.19
N VAL A 21 4.82 1.05 -2.75
CA VAL A 21 4.16 0.56 -1.54
C VAL A 21 5.25 0.06 -0.59
N GLY A 22 5.30 0.66 0.60
CA GLY A 22 6.21 0.31 1.68
C GLY A 22 5.47 -0.27 2.89
N PHE A 23 6.21 -0.95 3.75
CA PHE A 23 5.72 -1.35 5.06
C PHE A 23 6.80 -1.26 6.13
N SER A 24 6.38 -1.15 7.38
CA SER A 24 7.26 -1.21 8.53
C SER A 24 6.65 -1.99 9.68
N VAL A 25 7.49 -2.74 10.38
CA VAL A 25 7.10 -3.56 11.54
C VAL A 25 8.19 -3.48 12.61
N LYS A 26 7.79 -3.49 13.88
CA LYS A 26 8.75 -3.52 14.98
C LYS A 26 9.51 -4.86 14.99
N HIS A 27 10.84 -4.79 15.02
CA HIS A 27 11.75 -5.92 15.15
C HIS A 27 12.62 -5.73 16.41
N ILE A 28 12.20 -6.31 17.53
CA ILE A 28 12.78 -6.22 18.89
C ILE A 28 12.98 -4.77 19.40
N VAL A 29 13.94 -4.04 18.83
CA VAL A 29 14.40 -2.70 19.25
C VAL A 29 13.97 -1.61 18.26
N SER A 30 14.11 -1.86 16.95
CA SER A 30 13.86 -0.87 15.88
C SER A 30 12.72 -1.31 14.96
N ARG A 31 12.43 -0.53 13.91
CA ARG A 31 11.50 -0.91 12.85
C ARG A 31 12.27 -1.47 11.66
N PHE A 32 11.92 -2.68 11.24
CA PHE A 32 12.26 -3.19 9.92
C PHE A 32 11.39 -2.46 8.88
N ARG A 33 11.96 -2.18 7.71
CA ARG A 33 11.29 -1.53 6.58
C ARG A 33 11.68 -2.23 5.30
N ALA A 34 10.70 -2.43 4.44
CA ALA A 34 10.86 -2.90 3.07
C ALA A 34 9.66 -2.40 2.25
N GLY A 35 9.68 -2.66 0.96
CA GLY A 35 8.58 -2.30 0.07
C GLY A 35 8.53 -3.22 -1.14
N PHE A 36 7.61 -2.89 -2.05
CA PHE A 36 7.40 -3.55 -3.32
C PHE A 36 7.68 -2.52 -4.43
N GLU A 37 8.60 -2.86 -5.34
CA GLU A 37 9.03 -1.96 -6.42
C GLU A 37 8.05 -1.94 -7.60
N GLN A 38 7.11 -2.88 -7.65
CA GLN A 38 6.10 -2.94 -8.70
C GLN A 38 4.72 -2.68 -8.10
N VAL A 39 4.11 -1.59 -8.52
CA VAL A 39 2.76 -1.20 -8.12
C VAL A 39 1.96 -0.94 -9.39
N GLU A 40 0.84 -1.63 -9.50
CA GLU A 40 -0.09 -1.53 -10.62
C GLU A 40 -1.45 -1.11 -10.09
N GLY A 41 -2.24 -0.39 -10.91
CA GLY A 41 -3.61 -0.07 -10.53
C GLY A 41 -4.16 1.15 -11.22
N SER A 42 -5.34 1.56 -10.78
CA SER A 42 -6.08 2.68 -11.34
C SER A 42 -7.04 3.29 -10.33
N PHE A 43 -7.40 4.55 -10.56
CA PHE A 43 -8.44 5.25 -9.84
C PHE A 43 -9.52 5.70 -10.81
N ASP A 44 -10.75 5.23 -10.61
CA ASP A 44 -11.95 5.79 -11.24
C ASP A 44 -12.52 6.85 -10.30
N ALA A 45 -12.28 8.11 -10.64
CA ALA A 45 -12.68 9.24 -9.80
C ALA A 45 -14.19 9.49 -9.83
N ASP A 46 -14.86 9.09 -10.92
CA ASP A 46 -16.31 9.23 -11.05
C ASP A 46 -17.04 8.17 -10.21
N ALA A 47 -16.44 6.99 -10.07
CA ALA A 47 -16.92 5.92 -9.19
C ALA A 47 -16.39 6.02 -7.74
N GLY A 48 -15.31 6.77 -7.50
CA GLY A 48 -14.62 6.83 -6.21
C GLY A 48 -13.86 5.54 -5.86
N VAL A 49 -13.45 4.76 -6.88
CA VAL A 49 -12.86 3.42 -6.71
C VAL A 49 -11.38 3.43 -7.12
N LEU A 50 -10.51 3.18 -6.15
CA LEU A 50 -9.08 2.94 -6.30
C LEU A 50 -8.81 1.44 -6.22
N VAL A 51 -8.13 0.89 -7.22
CA VAL A 51 -7.63 -0.48 -7.22
C VAL A 51 -6.11 -0.47 -7.29
N GLY A 52 -5.48 -1.38 -6.55
CA GLY A 52 -4.03 -1.52 -6.51
C GLY A 52 -3.61 -2.97 -6.39
N ARG A 53 -2.46 -3.30 -6.98
CA ARG A 53 -1.81 -4.61 -6.91
C ARG A 53 -0.31 -4.43 -6.77
N ALA A 54 0.29 -5.22 -5.89
CA ALA A 54 1.73 -5.39 -5.80
C ALA A 54 2.09 -6.88 -5.95
N PRO A 55 2.90 -7.26 -6.96
CA PRO A 55 3.49 -8.59 -7.03
C PRO A 55 4.42 -8.81 -5.83
N VAL A 56 4.23 -9.90 -5.09
CA VAL A 56 5.03 -10.22 -3.90
C VAL A 56 6.51 -10.43 -4.25
N GLU A 57 6.81 -10.97 -5.43
CA GLU A 57 8.19 -11.13 -5.90
C GLU A 57 8.93 -9.80 -6.07
N SER A 58 8.22 -8.68 -6.21
CA SER A 58 8.82 -7.34 -6.33
C SER A 58 9.31 -6.78 -4.99
N ILE A 59 9.29 -7.57 -3.91
CA ILE A 59 9.78 -7.15 -2.61
C ILE A 59 11.27 -6.76 -2.69
N ASP A 60 11.56 -5.52 -2.32
CA ASP A 60 12.92 -4.97 -2.27
C ASP A 60 13.54 -5.18 -0.89
N VAL A 61 14.46 -6.14 -0.85
CA VAL A 61 15.30 -6.45 0.30
C VAL A 61 16.67 -6.89 -0.21
N THR A 62 17.72 -6.25 0.30
CA THR A 62 19.08 -6.39 -0.22
C THR A 62 19.76 -7.71 0.10
N GLN A 63 19.31 -8.45 1.13
CA GLN A 63 19.92 -9.71 1.55
C GLN A 63 19.17 -10.92 0.97
N PRO A 64 19.77 -11.70 0.04
CA PRO A 64 19.07 -12.78 -0.68
C PRO A 64 18.45 -13.86 0.20
N ASP A 65 19.13 -14.33 1.25
CA ASP A 65 18.56 -15.39 2.12
C ASP A 65 17.33 -14.88 2.87
N PHE A 66 17.37 -13.62 3.28
CA PHE A 66 16.26 -13.00 4.00
C PHE A 66 15.09 -12.73 3.05
N ARG A 67 15.36 -12.26 1.83
CA ARG A 67 14.35 -12.19 0.76
C ARG A 67 13.72 -13.58 0.52
N GLY A 68 14.54 -14.62 0.42
CA GLY A 68 14.05 -16.01 0.26
C GLY A 68 13.13 -16.45 1.40
N HIS A 69 13.45 -16.07 2.65
CA HIS A 69 12.60 -16.35 3.80
C HIS A 69 11.28 -15.57 3.76
N LEU A 70 11.29 -14.28 3.38
CA LEU A 70 10.06 -13.50 3.23
C LEU A 70 9.14 -14.05 2.13
N LEU A 71 9.70 -14.65 1.08
CA LEU A 71 8.93 -15.28 0.00
C LEU A 71 8.42 -16.69 0.34
N SER A 72 8.89 -17.30 1.42
CA SER A 72 8.54 -18.66 1.79
C SER A 72 7.14 -18.77 2.41
N PRO A 73 6.62 -20.01 2.61
CA PRO A 73 5.36 -20.26 3.32
C PRO A 73 5.29 -19.74 4.76
N ASP A 74 6.44 -19.41 5.37
CA ASP A 74 6.47 -18.80 6.70
C ASP A 74 6.03 -17.33 6.68
N PHE A 75 6.14 -16.67 5.51
CA PHE A 75 5.81 -15.26 5.31
C PHE A 75 4.78 -15.05 4.21
N PHE A 76 5.17 -14.55 3.05
CA PHE A 76 4.24 -14.15 2.00
C PHE A 76 3.76 -15.31 1.12
N ASP A 77 4.37 -16.50 1.26
CA ASP A 77 4.03 -17.71 0.49
C ASP A 77 3.80 -17.43 -1.00
N VAL A 78 4.80 -16.83 -1.65
CA VAL A 78 4.65 -16.26 -3.00
C VAL A 78 4.18 -17.27 -4.04
N ALA A 79 4.48 -18.56 -3.82
CA ALA A 79 4.07 -19.65 -4.69
C ALA A 79 2.55 -19.83 -4.74
N ASN A 80 1.84 -19.59 -3.62
CA ASN A 80 0.39 -19.72 -3.53
C ASN A 80 -0.33 -18.36 -3.53
N HIS A 81 0.36 -17.30 -3.11
CA HIS A 81 -0.16 -15.95 -2.97
C HIS A 81 0.78 -14.93 -3.66
N PRO A 82 0.79 -14.88 -5.01
CA PRO A 82 1.77 -14.09 -5.77
C PRO A 82 1.53 -12.58 -5.70
N THR A 83 0.35 -12.14 -5.25
CA THR A 83 -0.07 -10.75 -5.25
C THR A 83 -0.62 -10.32 -3.90
N ILE A 84 -0.43 -9.02 -3.63
CA ILE A 84 -1.16 -8.27 -2.61
C ILE A 84 -2.11 -7.34 -3.37
N ASP A 85 -3.39 -7.36 -3.04
CA ASP A 85 -4.43 -6.66 -3.79
C ASP A 85 -5.22 -5.72 -2.86
N PHE A 86 -5.56 -4.53 -3.35
CA PHE A 86 -6.41 -3.57 -2.67
C PHE A 86 -7.53 -3.09 -3.60
N VAL A 87 -8.74 -3.00 -3.07
CA VAL A 87 -9.90 -2.41 -3.75
C VAL A 87 -10.61 -1.49 -2.77
N SER A 88 -10.68 -0.19 -3.08
CA SER A 88 -11.47 0.74 -2.27
C SER A 88 -12.96 0.55 -2.54
N ARG A 89 -13.75 0.77 -1.48
CA ARG A 89 -15.18 1.07 -1.57
C ARG A 89 -15.39 2.55 -1.85
N GLU A 90 -14.52 3.38 -1.28
CA GLU A 90 -14.56 4.83 -1.42
C GLU A 90 -13.16 5.41 -1.22
N LEU A 91 -12.78 6.35 -2.09
CA LEU A 91 -11.67 7.28 -1.88
C LEU A 91 -12.24 8.70 -1.80
N THR A 92 -12.17 9.29 -0.61
CA THR A 92 -12.58 10.68 -0.38
C THR A 92 -11.37 11.59 -0.47
N LEU A 93 -11.45 12.60 -1.35
CA LEU A 93 -10.47 13.68 -1.47
C LEU A 93 -11.10 14.98 -0.99
N SER A 94 -10.66 15.46 0.16
CA SER A 94 -11.26 16.62 0.85
C SER A 94 -10.68 17.93 0.32
N PRO A 95 -11.45 19.04 0.33
CA PRO A 95 -10.93 20.36 -0.10
C PRO A 95 -9.77 20.90 0.75
N ASP A 96 -9.49 20.32 1.90
CA ASP A 96 -8.36 20.68 2.77
C ASP A 96 -7.06 19.92 2.45
N GLY A 97 -7.05 19.12 1.37
CA GLY A 97 -5.90 18.33 0.93
C GLY A 97 -5.80 16.95 1.57
N THR A 98 -6.72 16.58 2.46
CA THR A 98 -6.72 15.25 3.09
C THR A 98 -7.36 14.20 2.18
N ALA A 99 -6.86 12.97 2.28
CA ALA A 99 -7.37 11.80 1.58
C ALA A 99 -7.73 10.68 2.56
N THR A 100 -8.82 9.98 2.30
CA THR A 100 -9.20 8.76 3.04
C THR A 100 -9.69 7.70 2.08
N ALA A 101 -9.02 6.55 2.07
CA ALA A 101 -9.42 5.37 1.32
C ALA A 101 -9.98 4.32 2.29
N THR A 102 -11.25 3.94 2.12
CA THR A 102 -11.83 2.78 2.81
C THR A 102 -11.95 1.65 1.81
N GLY A 103 -11.46 0.46 2.16
CA GLY A 103 -11.37 -0.62 1.19
C GLY A 103 -11.11 -1.98 1.79
N GLU A 104 -10.84 -2.93 0.91
CA GLU A 104 -10.51 -4.30 1.24
C GLU A 104 -9.08 -4.58 0.78
N LEU A 105 -8.23 -4.98 1.73
CA LEU A 105 -6.88 -5.49 1.47
C LEU A 105 -6.95 -7.01 1.45
N THR A 106 -6.37 -7.61 0.42
CA THR A 106 -6.17 -9.06 0.32
C THR A 106 -4.68 -9.36 0.40
N LEU A 107 -4.32 -10.15 1.41
CA LEU A 107 -2.95 -10.59 1.68
C LEU A 107 -3.03 -12.05 2.17
N LEU A 108 -2.16 -12.92 1.64
CA LEU A 108 -2.16 -14.36 1.94
C LEU A 108 -3.53 -15.04 1.70
N GLY A 109 -4.24 -14.61 0.66
CA GLY A 109 -5.59 -15.10 0.33
C GLY A 109 -6.67 -14.70 1.33
N VAL A 110 -6.35 -13.89 2.34
CA VAL A 110 -7.31 -13.37 3.33
C VAL A 110 -7.64 -11.92 3.01
N THR A 111 -8.92 -11.63 2.88
CA THR A 111 -9.44 -10.27 2.65
C THR A 111 -9.94 -9.64 3.94
N LYS A 112 -9.49 -8.42 4.26
CA LYS A 112 -9.90 -7.66 5.43
C LYS A 112 -10.21 -6.21 5.08
N PRO A 113 -11.19 -5.58 5.77
CA PRO A 113 -11.41 -4.15 5.62
C PRO A 113 -10.23 -3.37 6.21
N VAL A 114 -9.78 -2.34 5.50
CA VAL A 114 -8.74 -1.41 5.95
C VAL A 114 -9.17 0.02 5.68
N VAL A 115 -8.66 0.94 6.49
CA VAL A 115 -8.78 2.38 6.25
C VAL A 115 -7.38 2.94 6.13
N ALA A 116 -7.11 3.60 5.01
CA ALA A 116 -5.89 4.34 4.77
C ALA A 116 -6.19 5.84 4.75
N THR A 117 -5.35 6.63 5.38
CA THR A 117 -5.51 8.09 5.49
C THR A 117 -4.23 8.80 5.13
N GLY A 118 -4.33 9.99 4.57
CA GLY A 118 -3.19 10.84 4.30
C GLY A 118 -3.58 12.08 3.52
N GLU A 119 -2.83 12.38 2.47
CA GLU A 119 -2.94 13.63 1.70
C GLU A 119 -2.92 13.35 0.20
N TYR A 120 -3.44 14.29 -0.58
CA TYR A 120 -3.33 14.26 -2.04
C TYR A 120 -2.90 15.64 -2.56
N THR A 121 -2.38 15.66 -3.78
CA THR A 121 -2.09 16.91 -4.49
C THR A 121 -3.18 17.18 -5.53
N GLU A 122 -3.41 18.47 -5.83
CA GLU A 122 -4.26 18.84 -6.97
C GLU A 122 -3.60 18.39 -8.29
N THR A 123 -4.42 18.31 -9.34
CA THR A 123 -3.93 17.93 -10.67
C THR A 123 -2.95 18.96 -11.23
N THR A 124 -1.90 18.50 -11.89
CA THR A 124 -0.94 19.34 -12.63
C THR A 124 -0.55 18.69 -13.95
N GLU A 125 -0.01 19.46 -14.89
CA GLU A 125 0.52 18.92 -16.15
C GLU A 125 1.91 18.32 -15.92
N GLY A 126 2.05 17.03 -16.23
CA GLY A 126 3.31 16.30 -16.26
C GLY A 126 3.80 16.05 -17.70
N PRO A 127 5.01 15.47 -17.88
CA PRO A 127 5.57 15.21 -19.21
C PRO A 127 4.74 14.27 -20.09
N ALA A 128 3.97 13.36 -19.48
CA ALA A 128 3.15 12.36 -20.17
C ALA A 128 1.65 12.70 -20.18
N GLY A 129 1.23 13.80 -19.55
CA GLY A 129 -0.17 14.21 -19.40
C GLY A 129 -0.47 14.74 -18.00
N THR A 130 -1.75 14.97 -17.73
CA THR A 130 -2.22 15.45 -16.43
C THR A 130 -2.02 14.37 -15.35
N ILE A 131 -1.44 14.76 -14.21
CA ILE A 131 -1.11 13.88 -13.09
C ILE A 131 -1.64 14.41 -11.76
N PHE A 132 -1.83 13.54 -10.78
CA PHE A 132 -1.97 13.92 -9.36
C PHE A 132 -1.27 12.90 -8.45
N GLY A 133 -1.00 13.30 -7.20
CA GLY A 133 -0.30 12.49 -6.21
C GLY A 133 -1.20 12.08 -5.05
N LEU A 134 -0.93 10.91 -4.48
CA LEU A 134 -1.64 10.37 -3.32
C LEU A 134 -0.63 9.76 -2.33
N GLU A 135 -0.67 10.22 -1.09
CA GLU A 135 0.13 9.71 0.03
C GLU A 135 -0.82 9.15 1.09
N LEU A 136 -0.73 7.85 1.38
CA LEU A 136 -1.60 7.17 2.34
C LEU A 136 -0.81 6.33 3.33
N GLU A 137 -1.31 6.26 4.56
CA GLU A 137 -0.86 5.31 5.58
C GLU A 137 -2.04 4.47 6.07
N ALA A 138 -1.81 3.17 6.26
CA ALA A 138 -2.72 2.28 6.96
C ALA A 138 -1.98 1.47 8.02
N LYS A 139 -2.70 1.01 9.04
CA LYS A 139 -2.18 0.09 10.05
C LYS A 139 -3.02 -1.15 10.09
N VAL A 140 -2.37 -2.31 10.10
CA VAL A 140 -3.02 -3.62 10.13
C VAL A 140 -2.35 -4.53 11.15
N ASP A 141 -3.09 -5.49 11.70
CA ASP A 141 -2.51 -6.60 12.44
C ASP A 141 -2.20 -7.75 11.46
N ARG A 142 -0.94 -8.17 11.39
CA ARG A 142 -0.53 -9.26 10.49
C ARG A 142 -1.22 -10.60 10.79
N HIS A 143 -1.67 -10.82 12.01
CA HIS A 143 -2.36 -12.05 12.41
C HIS A 143 -3.76 -12.14 11.79
N ASP A 144 -4.38 -11.01 11.46
CA ASP A 144 -5.67 -11.00 10.76
C ASP A 144 -5.57 -11.64 9.38
N PHE A 145 -4.39 -11.61 8.77
CA PHE A 145 -4.09 -12.21 7.47
C PHE A 145 -3.43 -13.60 7.58
N GLY A 146 -3.38 -14.18 8.78
CA GLY A 146 -2.75 -15.48 9.01
C GLY A 146 -1.23 -15.46 9.13
N LEU A 147 -0.57 -14.31 8.96
CA LEU A 147 0.88 -14.17 9.09
C LEU A 147 1.27 -14.21 10.57
N SER A 148 1.46 -15.41 11.11
CA SER A 148 1.67 -15.66 12.55
C SER A 148 3.11 -16.00 12.93
N TRP A 149 4.03 -16.02 11.96
CA TRP A 149 5.43 -16.37 12.22
C TRP A 149 6.04 -15.51 13.33
N ASN A 150 6.75 -16.14 14.25
CA ASN A 150 7.54 -15.46 15.25
C ASN A 150 8.65 -16.37 15.75
N MET A 151 9.67 -15.77 16.34
CA MET A 151 10.69 -16.47 17.09
C MET A 151 10.68 -15.94 18.52
N GLU A 152 10.93 -16.80 19.49
CA GLU A 152 11.08 -16.37 20.87
C GLU A 152 12.46 -15.72 21.07
N ALA A 153 12.48 -14.48 21.54
CA ALA A 153 13.69 -13.84 22.03
C ALA A 153 13.92 -14.17 23.52
N PRO A 154 15.17 -14.06 24.03
CA PRO A 154 15.45 -14.23 25.45
C PRO A 154 14.50 -13.41 26.35
N GLY A 155 13.91 -14.10 27.33
CA GLY A 155 12.90 -13.54 28.23
C GLY A 155 11.46 -13.60 27.71
N GLY A 156 11.17 -14.44 26.71
CA GLY A 156 9.80 -14.69 26.22
C GLY A 156 9.21 -13.54 25.40
N ARG A 157 10.05 -12.65 24.87
CA ARG A 157 9.60 -11.53 24.04
C ARG A 157 9.46 -11.98 22.59
N LYS A 158 8.41 -11.50 21.92
CA LYS A 158 8.26 -11.64 20.45
C LYS A 158 9.39 -10.91 19.74
N VAL A 159 9.91 -11.50 18.66
CA VAL A 159 10.91 -10.88 17.79
C VAL A 159 10.26 -9.88 16.84
N VAL A 160 9.12 -10.23 16.26
CA VAL A 160 8.35 -9.41 15.31
C VAL A 160 7.05 -8.95 15.95
N GLY A 161 6.78 -7.65 15.88
CA GLY A 161 5.53 -7.03 16.34
C GLY A 161 4.31 -7.48 15.53
N ASP A 162 3.13 -7.19 16.07
CA ASP A 162 1.86 -7.62 15.47
C ASP A 162 1.31 -6.55 14.50
N GLU A 163 1.41 -5.27 14.87
CA GLU A 163 1.05 -4.13 14.02
C GLU A 163 2.09 -3.89 12.91
N VAL A 164 1.59 -3.82 11.67
CA VAL A 164 2.33 -3.40 10.48
C VAL A 164 1.78 -2.06 10.02
N THR A 165 2.66 -1.09 9.80
CA THR A 165 2.34 0.18 9.15
C THR A 165 2.61 0.03 7.67
N ILE A 166 1.63 0.31 6.82
CA ILE A 166 1.73 0.30 5.35
C ILE A 166 1.75 1.77 4.90
N THR A 167 2.68 2.11 4.03
CA THR A 167 2.82 3.45 3.43
C THR A 167 2.67 3.32 1.92
N VAL A 168 1.90 4.19 1.31
CA VAL A 168 1.59 4.16 -0.12
C VAL A 168 1.83 5.56 -0.68
N SER A 169 2.68 5.66 -1.68
CA SER A 169 2.98 6.91 -2.40
C SER A 169 2.71 6.65 -3.87
N LEU A 170 1.70 7.30 -4.45
CA LEU A 170 1.28 7.10 -5.84
C LEU A 170 1.37 8.40 -6.61
N GLU A 171 1.87 8.31 -7.84
CA GLU A 171 1.57 9.26 -8.90
C GLU A 171 0.60 8.60 -9.87
N LEU A 172 -0.46 9.29 -10.24
CA LEU A 172 -1.47 8.78 -11.17
C LEU A 172 -1.57 9.67 -12.40
N LEU A 173 -1.59 9.05 -13.57
CA LEU A 173 -1.71 9.68 -14.88
C LEU A 173 -3.13 9.56 -15.42
N GLN A 174 -3.72 10.68 -15.85
CA GLN A 174 -5.06 10.72 -16.43
C GLN A 174 -5.10 9.89 -17.72
N GLN A 175 -6.16 9.09 -17.87
CA GLN A 175 -6.48 8.40 -19.11
C GLN A 175 -7.34 9.30 -20.00
N ALA A 176 -7.10 9.23 -21.31
CA ALA A 176 -7.80 10.01 -22.33
C ALA A 176 -9.25 9.58 -22.53
#